data_AF-A0A3S0HDL9-F1
#
_entry.id   AF-A0A3S0HDL9-F1
#
_cell.length_a   1.000
_cell.length_b   1.000
_cell.length_c   1.000
_cell.angle_alpha   90.00
_cell.angle_beta   90.00
_cell.angle_gamma   90.00
#
_symmetry.space_group_name_H-M   'P 1'
#
loop_
_entity.id
_entity.type
_entity.pdbx_description
1 polymer ?
#
loop_
_entity_poly.entity_id
_entity_poly.type
_entity_poly.pdbx_seq_one_letter_code
_entity_poly.pdbx_strand_id
1 'polypeptide(L)'
;MSYVKPKQVIENMIQAGIDKAKLPVKDMVIRGILSGALLGFGTTLAFTAEMQTKLGIVGALLFPTAFVIIILLGLELVTGNFALIPLAVLEKKATVKEMFSNWFWVIVGHLIGGFIYSILFVISITNFGATTDSVVAQKIIAVAEAKTLHYQALGASGFIVVFIKAILCNWMVTLGAVMAMTSQSTIGKIAAMWLPILIFFAQGFEHAVVNMFVIPAGMLLGANVNVFDWWIWNQIPVLFGNIVGGLIFTGLALYSTYQTLPKNQLELAKLKHKNNISEVEGV
;
A
#
# COMPACT_ATOMS: atom_id res chain seq x y z
N MET A 1 4.49 -25.73 -14.19
CA MET A 1 4.38 -25.48 -12.73
C MET A 1 3.94 -24.05 -12.51
N SER A 2 2.89 -23.81 -11.73
CA SER A 2 2.33 -22.47 -11.50
C SER A 2 3.04 -21.68 -10.40
N TYR A 3 3.80 -22.33 -9.52
CA TYR A 3 4.54 -21.71 -8.42
C TYR A 3 5.87 -21.10 -8.89
N VAL A 4 6.16 -19.88 -8.44
CA VAL A 4 7.39 -19.12 -8.69
C VAL A 4 8.25 -19.14 -7.43
N LYS A 5 9.52 -19.57 -7.56
CA LYS A 5 10.44 -19.69 -6.41
C LYS A 5 10.76 -18.31 -5.83
N PRO A 6 11.02 -18.18 -4.51
CA PRO A 6 11.30 -16.90 -3.86
C PRO A 6 12.40 -16.07 -4.53
N LYS A 7 13.48 -16.72 -4.99
CA LYS A 7 14.54 -16.04 -5.73
C LYS A 7 14.05 -15.34 -7.01
N GLN A 8 13.23 -16.03 -7.80
CA GLN A 8 12.64 -15.49 -9.02
C GLN A 8 11.59 -14.41 -8.69
N VAL A 9 10.93 -14.50 -7.54
CA VAL A 9 10.05 -13.43 -7.03
C VAL A 9 10.85 -12.14 -6.79
N ILE A 10 12.05 -12.20 -6.21
CA ILE A 10 12.89 -10.99 -6.05
C ILE A 10 13.28 -10.39 -7.40
N GLU A 11 13.63 -11.21 -8.38
CA GLU A 11 13.94 -10.75 -9.74
C GLU A 11 12.73 -10.03 -10.35
N ASN A 12 11.54 -10.59 -10.18
CA ASN A 12 10.28 -9.96 -10.61
C ASN A 12 9.99 -8.65 -9.85
N MET A 13 10.30 -8.59 -8.54
CA MET A 13 10.13 -7.37 -7.75
C MET A 13 11.03 -6.23 -8.27
N ILE A 14 12.31 -6.54 -8.54
CA ILE A 14 13.26 -5.59 -9.11
C ILE A 14 12.76 -5.12 -10.48
N GLN A 15 12.36 -6.04 -11.35
CA GLN A 15 11.87 -5.70 -12.69
C GLN A 15 10.63 -4.80 -12.61
N ALA A 16 9.65 -5.16 -11.77
CA ALA A 16 8.47 -4.33 -11.54
C ALA A 16 8.85 -2.94 -11.00
N GLY A 17 9.85 -2.85 -10.12
CA GLY A 17 10.39 -1.57 -9.63
C GLY A 17 10.96 -0.71 -10.74
N ILE A 18 11.68 -1.30 -11.70
CA ILE A 18 12.23 -0.59 -12.88
C ILE A 18 11.10 -0.06 -13.75
N ASP A 19 10.14 -0.91 -14.10
CA ASP A 19 9.04 -0.58 -15.00
C ASP A 19 8.19 0.56 -14.43
N LYS A 20 7.94 0.52 -13.11
CA LYS A 20 7.18 1.55 -12.38
C LYS A 20 7.93 2.88 -12.26
N ALA A 21 9.24 2.83 -11.99
CA ALA A 21 10.07 4.03 -11.89
C ALA A 21 10.15 4.80 -13.22
N LYS A 22 10.13 4.09 -14.34
CA LYS A 22 10.26 4.65 -15.71
C LYS A 22 8.94 4.95 -16.38
N LEU A 23 7.82 4.75 -15.69
CA LEU A 23 6.49 4.99 -16.23
C LEU A 23 6.32 6.50 -16.57
N PRO A 24 5.69 6.87 -17.70
CA PRO A 24 5.39 8.27 -17.98
C PRO A 24 4.45 8.86 -16.92
N VAL A 25 4.62 10.15 -16.59
CA VAL A 25 3.79 10.85 -15.58
C VAL A 25 2.29 10.74 -15.87
N LYS A 26 1.89 10.84 -17.15
CA LYS A 26 0.50 10.64 -17.58
C LYS A 26 -0.06 9.31 -17.10
N ASP A 27 0.70 8.23 -17.31
CA ASP A 27 0.31 6.88 -16.92
C ASP A 27 0.30 6.71 -15.39
N MET A 28 1.29 7.29 -14.70
CA MET A 28 1.34 7.31 -13.23
C MET A 28 0.07 7.92 -12.63
N VAL A 29 -0.34 9.09 -13.15
CA VAL A 29 -1.51 9.82 -12.66
C VAL A 29 -2.81 9.10 -13.01
N ILE A 30 -3.02 8.70 -14.28
CA ILE A 30 -4.26 8.02 -14.70
C ILE A 30 -4.44 6.70 -13.94
N ARG A 31 -3.38 5.88 -13.87
CA ARG A 31 -3.46 4.60 -13.15
C ARG A 31 -3.63 4.82 -11.64
N GLY A 32 -2.99 5.85 -11.08
CA GLY A 32 -3.18 6.24 -9.67
C GLY A 32 -4.61 6.72 -9.35
N ILE A 33 -5.25 7.47 -10.26
CA ILE A 33 -6.67 7.87 -10.14
C ILE A 33 -7.56 6.64 -10.08
N LEU A 34 -7.37 5.69 -11.00
CA LEU A 34 -8.16 4.45 -11.02
C LEU A 34 -7.96 3.64 -9.75
N SER A 35 -6.71 3.47 -9.28
CA SER A 35 -6.43 2.77 -8.02
C SER A 35 -7.06 3.45 -6.80
N GLY A 36 -7.00 4.78 -6.71
CA GLY A 36 -7.61 5.54 -5.61
C GLY A 36 -9.13 5.34 -5.55
N ALA A 37 -9.79 5.43 -6.71
CA ALA A 37 -11.23 5.18 -6.80
C ALA A 37 -11.58 3.72 -6.47
N LEU A 38 -10.82 2.75 -7.00
CA LEU A 38 -11.05 1.31 -6.74
C LEU A 38 -10.90 0.95 -5.27
N LEU A 39 -9.93 1.53 -4.55
CA LEU A 39 -9.83 1.34 -3.10
C LEU A 39 -10.99 2.01 -2.35
N GLY A 40 -11.53 3.11 -2.87
CA GLY A 40 -12.81 3.66 -2.43
C GLY A 40 -13.94 2.64 -2.57
N PHE A 41 -14.13 2.04 -3.75
CA PHE A 41 -15.10 0.96 -3.98
C PHE A 41 -14.91 -0.23 -3.03
N GLY A 42 -13.67 -0.66 -2.80
CA GLY A 42 -13.37 -1.73 -1.84
C GLY A 42 -13.78 -1.36 -0.41
N THR A 43 -13.54 -0.11 -0.01
CA THR A 43 -13.88 0.40 1.32
C THR A 43 -15.39 0.47 1.52
N THR A 44 -16.14 1.00 0.53
CA THR A 44 -17.60 1.11 0.62
C THR A 44 -18.29 -0.25 0.54
N LEU A 45 -17.76 -1.20 -0.24
CA LEU A 45 -18.21 -2.60 -0.22
C LEU A 45 -18.02 -3.21 1.17
N ALA A 46 -16.83 -3.04 1.76
CA ALA A 46 -16.52 -3.58 3.07
C ALA A 46 -17.44 -3.01 4.16
N PHE A 47 -17.66 -1.69 4.17
CA PHE A 47 -18.58 -1.04 5.11
C PHE A 47 -20.03 -1.44 4.89
N THR A 48 -20.47 -1.57 3.64
CA THR A 48 -21.82 -2.03 3.33
C THR A 48 -22.06 -3.43 3.90
N ALA A 49 -21.13 -4.36 3.68
CA ALA A 49 -21.23 -5.71 4.18
C ALA A 49 -21.16 -5.78 5.72
N GLU A 50 -20.25 -5.01 6.34
CA GLU A 50 -20.22 -4.88 7.80
C GLU A 50 -21.56 -4.37 8.35
N MET A 51 -22.14 -3.31 7.75
CA MET A 51 -23.37 -2.72 8.23
C MET A 51 -24.60 -3.60 8.01
N GLN A 52 -24.61 -4.42 6.96
CA GLN A 52 -25.67 -5.39 6.67
C GLN A 52 -25.59 -6.62 7.59
N THR A 53 -24.39 -7.14 7.83
CA THR A 53 -24.19 -8.38 8.60
C THR A 53 -23.94 -8.15 10.09
N LYS A 54 -23.59 -6.92 10.48
CA LYS A 54 -23.07 -6.54 11.80
C LYS A 54 -21.77 -7.25 12.19
N LEU A 55 -21.04 -7.78 11.20
CA LEU A 55 -19.78 -8.49 11.40
C LEU A 55 -18.66 -7.79 10.63
N GLY A 56 -17.76 -7.12 11.33
CA GLY A 56 -16.61 -6.43 10.72
C GLY A 56 -15.71 -7.34 9.87
N ILE A 57 -15.63 -8.62 10.24
CA ILE A 57 -14.85 -9.62 9.49
C ILE A 57 -15.40 -9.87 8.08
N VAL A 58 -16.70 -9.70 7.83
CA VAL A 58 -17.28 -9.85 6.48
C VAL A 58 -16.81 -8.71 5.59
N GLY A 59 -16.75 -7.48 6.12
CA GLY A 59 -16.17 -6.35 5.41
C GLY A 59 -14.69 -6.59 5.08
N ALA A 60 -13.91 -7.09 6.05
CA ALA A 60 -12.50 -7.43 5.85
C ALA A 60 -12.29 -8.56 4.84
N LEU A 61 -13.19 -9.54 4.78
CA LEU A 61 -13.16 -10.61 3.79
C LEU A 61 -13.36 -10.08 2.37
N LEU A 62 -14.17 -9.03 2.18
CA LEU A 62 -14.53 -8.50 0.85
C LEU A 62 -13.61 -7.38 0.34
N PHE A 63 -12.97 -6.64 1.25
CA PHE A 63 -12.04 -5.54 0.91
C PHE A 63 -10.94 -5.93 -0.10
N PRO A 64 -10.31 -7.13 -0.04
CA PRO A 64 -9.28 -7.55 -0.99
C PRO A 64 -9.67 -7.48 -2.47
N THR A 65 -10.97 -7.53 -2.78
CA THR A 65 -11.50 -7.45 -4.16
C THR A 65 -10.93 -6.25 -4.92
N ALA A 66 -10.88 -5.06 -4.30
CA ALA A 66 -10.35 -3.86 -4.94
C ALA A 66 -8.85 -3.95 -5.22
N PHE A 67 -8.08 -4.45 -4.25
CA PHE A 67 -6.63 -4.63 -4.39
C PHE A 67 -6.29 -5.63 -5.51
N VAL A 68 -7.04 -6.74 -5.58
CA VAL A 68 -6.89 -7.75 -6.63
C VAL A 68 -7.08 -7.13 -8.02
N ILE A 69 -8.13 -6.33 -8.21
CA ILE A 69 -8.40 -5.66 -9.49
C ILE A 69 -7.22 -4.75 -9.87
N ILE A 70 -6.72 -3.95 -8.93
CA ILE A 70 -5.60 -3.02 -9.12
C ILE A 70 -4.34 -3.76 -9.62
N ILE A 71 -3.97 -4.85 -8.96
CA ILE A 71 -2.76 -5.61 -9.29
C ILE A 71 -2.93 -6.38 -10.60
N LEU A 72 -4.08 -7.01 -10.85
CA LEU A 72 -4.31 -7.77 -12.08
C LEU A 72 -4.36 -6.87 -13.33
N LEU A 73 -4.85 -5.64 -13.20
CA LEU A 73 -4.87 -4.66 -14.29
C LEU A 73 -3.55 -3.90 -14.46
N GLY A 74 -2.55 -4.12 -13.59
CA GLY A 74 -1.26 -3.42 -13.66
C GLY A 74 -1.39 -1.91 -13.42
N LEU A 75 -2.31 -1.51 -12.55
CA LEU A 75 -2.46 -0.11 -12.13
C LEU A 75 -1.36 0.30 -11.13
N GLU A 76 -1.24 1.60 -10.89
CA GLU A 76 -0.25 2.17 -9.99
C GLU A 76 -0.83 2.30 -8.58
N LEU A 77 -0.17 1.65 -7.62
CA LEU A 77 -0.51 1.73 -6.19
C LEU A 77 0.75 2.08 -5.41
N VAL A 78 0.81 3.31 -4.89
CA VAL A 78 2.05 3.83 -4.26
C VAL A 78 2.49 2.99 -3.07
N THR A 79 1.55 2.46 -2.30
CA THR A 79 1.81 1.62 -1.14
C THR A 79 2.50 0.31 -1.51
N GLY A 80 2.18 -0.28 -2.67
CA GLY A 80 2.93 -1.38 -3.27
C GLY A 80 4.31 -0.95 -3.78
N ASN A 81 4.38 0.22 -4.42
CA ASN A 81 5.61 0.76 -5.00
C ASN A 81 6.70 1.03 -3.93
N PHE A 82 6.33 1.26 -2.67
CA PHE A 82 7.27 1.44 -1.54
C PHE A 82 8.16 0.21 -1.28
N ALA A 83 7.75 -1.00 -1.67
CA ALA A 83 8.60 -2.19 -1.59
C ALA A 83 9.38 -2.48 -2.89
N LEU A 84 8.91 -2.00 -4.04
CA LEU A 84 9.41 -2.42 -5.35
C LEU A 84 10.47 -1.45 -5.91
N ILE A 85 10.14 -0.16 -5.99
CA ILE A 85 11.03 0.83 -6.62
C ILE A 85 12.37 1.00 -5.89
N PRO A 86 12.41 1.01 -4.53
CA PRO A 86 13.68 1.09 -3.82
C PRO A 86 14.67 -0.02 -4.21
N LEU A 87 14.19 -1.23 -4.53
CA LEU A 87 15.06 -2.30 -5.00
C LEU A 87 15.66 -1.99 -6.37
N ALA A 88 14.91 -1.39 -7.29
CA ALA A 88 15.44 -0.94 -8.57
C ALA A 88 16.51 0.16 -8.41
N VAL A 89 16.35 1.03 -7.41
CA VAL A 89 17.35 2.06 -7.05
C VAL A 89 18.60 1.44 -6.45
N LEU A 90 18.46 0.47 -5.54
CA LEU A 90 19.59 -0.27 -4.95
C LEU A 90 20.40 -1.02 -6.02
N GLU A 91 19.70 -1.60 -7.00
CA GLU A 91 20.28 -2.24 -8.18
C GLU A 91 20.87 -1.25 -9.21
N LYS A 92 20.77 0.06 -8.96
CA LYS A 92 21.21 1.13 -9.87
C LYS A 92 20.54 1.06 -11.26
N LYS A 93 19.35 0.49 -11.35
CA LYS A 93 18.54 0.39 -12.58
C LYS A 93 17.45 1.46 -12.68
N ALA A 94 17.24 2.20 -11.59
CA ALA A 94 16.45 3.41 -11.48
C ALA A 94 17.18 4.42 -10.57
N THR A 95 16.83 5.69 -10.68
CA THR A 95 17.38 6.79 -9.88
C THR A 95 16.47 7.12 -8.70
N VAL A 96 17.04 7.71 -7.66
CA VAL A 96 16.28 8.25 -6.51
C VAL A 96 15.26 9.30 -6.97
N LYS A 97 15.59 10.08 -8.02
CA LYS A 97 14.69 11.06 -8.62
C LYS A 97 13.47 10.39 -9.26
N GLU A 98 13.66 9.34 -10.05
CA GLU A 98 12.57 8.57 -10.65
C GLU A 98 11.67 7.93 -9.57
N MET A 99 12.26 7.45 -8.48
CA MET A 99 11.52 6.91 -7.34
C MET A 99 10.61 7.94 -6.69
N PHE A 100 11.15 9.09 -6.27
CA PHE A 100 10.33 10.15 -5.67
C PHE A 100 9.32 10.75 -6.65
N SER A 101 9.68 10.84 -7.94
CA SER A 101 8.74 11.25 -9.00
C SER A 101 7.56 10.29 -9.09
N ASN A 102 7.81 8.98 -9.14
CA ASN A 102 6.73 7.99 -9.13
C ASN A 102 5.85 8.15 -7.89
N TRP A 103 6.45 8.14 -6.70
CA TRP A 103 5.68 8.21 -5.45
C TRP A 103 4.81 9.46 -5.41
N PHE A 104 5.36 10.62 -5.77
CA PHE A 104 4.62 11.87 -5.81
C PHE A 104 3.44 11.84 -6.79
N TRP A 105 3.68 11.54 -8.06
CA TRP A 105 2.62 11.59 -9.08
C TRP A 105 1.55 10.54 -8.87
N VAL A 106 1.94 9.37 -8.37
CA VAL A 106 1.00 8.31 -8.03
C VAL A 106 0.17 8.73 -6.81
N ILE A 107 0.75 9.33 -5.75
CA ILE A 107 -0.01 9.88 -4.61
C ILE A 107 -1.02 10.94 -5.07
N VAL A 108 -0.60 11.87 -5.95
CA VAL A 108 -1.50 12.87 -6.54
C VAL A 108 -2.66 12.20 -7.27
N GLY A 109 -2.39 11.17 -8.08
CA GLY A 109 -3.43 10.39 -8.73
C GLY A 109 -4.41 9.76 -7.72
N HIS A 110 -3.90 9.14 -6.67
CA HIS A 110 -4.73 8.54 -5.63
C HIS A 110 -5.63 9.55 -4.90
N LEU A 111 -5.11 10.73 -4.56
CA LEU A 111 -5.89 11.82 -3.97
C LEU A 111 -7.03 12.25 -4.89
N ILE A 112 -6.75 12.45 -6.18
CA ILE A 112 -7.76 12.83 -7.17
C ILE A 112 -8.81 11.73 -7.31
N GLY A 113 -8.38 10.48 -7.48
CA GLY A 113 -9.28 9.33 -7.65
C GLY A 113 -10.15 9.06 -6.42
N GLY A 114 -9.55 9.10 -5.23
CA GLY A 114 -10.25 8.98 -3.96
C GLY A 114 -11.30 10.06 -3.80
N PHE A 115 -10.93 11.33 -4.05
CA PHE A 115 -11.85 12.46 -3.93
C PHE A 115 -13.00 12.43 -4.95
N ILE A 116 -12.71 12.12 -6.22
CA ILE A 116 -13.75 11.93 -7.25
C ILE A 116 -14.73 10.85 -6.81
N TYR A 117 -14.21 9.70 -6.36
CA TYR A 117 -15.08 8.63 -5.89
C TYR A 117 -15.87 9.01 -4.63
N SER A 118 -15.28 9.76 -3.69
CA SER A 118 -16.00 10.29 -2.53
C SER A 118 -17.21 11.12 -2.95
N ILE A 119 -17.06 12.04 -3.90
CA ILE A 119 -18.20 12.84 -4.42
C ILE A 119 -19.27 11.94 -5.03
N LEU A 120 -18.87 11.04 -5.93
CA LEU A 120 -19.81 10.16 -6.63
C LEU A 120 -20.56 9.24 -5.66
N PHE A 121 -19.86 8.69 -4.68
CA PHE A 121 -20.44 7.79 -3.69
C PHE A 121 -21.36 8.52 -2.71
N VAL A 122 -20.97 9.71 -2.24
CA VAL A 122 -21.81 10.53 -1.35
C VAL A 122 -23.11 10.92 -2.05
N ILE A 123 -23.04 11.38 -3.31
CA ILE A 123 -24.25 11.66 -4.11
C ILE A 123 -25.14 10.42 -4.21
N SER A 124 -24.56 9.27 -4.51
CA SER A 124 -25.28 8.00 -4.66
C SER A 124 -26.00 7.58 -3.38
N ILE A 125 -25.29 7.55 -2.25
CA ILE A 125 -25.83 7.00 -1.00
C ILE A 125 -26.78 7.96 -0.26
N THR A 126 -26.70 9.26 -0.55
CA THR A 126 -27.58 10.27 0.04
C THR A 126 -28.74 10.65 -0.88
N ASN A 127 -28.86 10.04 -2.06
CA ASN A 127 -29.80 10.48 -3.11
C ASN A 127 -29.70 12.00 -3.37
N PHE A 128 -28.47 12.48 -3.56
CA PHE A 128 -28.18 13.91 -3.73
C PHE A 128 -28.67 14.77 -2.54
N GLY A 129 -28.47 14.26 -1.31
CA GLY A 129 -28.87 14.93 -0.06
C GLY A 129 -30.32 14.72 0.39
N ALA A 130 -31.14 13.98 -0.37
CA ALA A 130 -32.52 13.67 0.03
C ALA A 130 -32.62 12.62 1.16
N THR A 131 -31.57 11.85 1.40
CA THR A 131 -31.50 10.78 2.41
C THR A 131 -30.43 11.10 3.45
N THR A 132 -30.83 11.18 4.72
CA THR A 132 -29.93 11.53 5.85
C THR A 132 -29.70 10.38 6.83
N ASP A 133 -30.42 9.28 6.69
CA ASP A 133 -30.42 8.11 7.60
C ASP A 133 -29.58 6.93 7.07
N SER A 134 -28.74 7.16 6.06
CA SER A 134 -27.84 6.12 5.53
C SER A 134 -26.87 5.62 6.59
N VAL A 135 -27.02 4.34 6.95
CA VAL A 135 -26.14 3.66 7.93
C VAL A 135 -24.69 3.57 7.46
N VAL A 136 -24.46 3.48 6.14
CA VAL A 136 -23.09 3.46 5.58
C VAL A 136 -22.48 4.86 5.63
N ALA A 137 -23.27 5.92 5.40
CA ALA A 137 -22.79 7.29 5.55
C ALA A 137 -22.37 7.57 7.00
N GLN A 138 -23.18 7.17 7.99
CA GLN A 138 -22.84 7.28 9.41
C GLN A 138 -21.56 6.52 9.76
N LYS A 139 -21.36 5.32 9.21
CA LYS A 139 -20.12 4.56 9.38
C LYS A 139 -18.91 5.31 8.83
N ILE A 140 -19.03 5.93 7.65
CA ILE A 140 -17.93 6.71 7.04
C ILE A 140 -17.58 7.93 7.91
N ILE A 141 -18.59 8.66 8.42
CA ILE A 141 -18.39 9.78 9.35
C ILE A 141 -17.60 9.32 10.58
N ALA A 142 -18.10 8.27 11.25
CA ALA A 142 -17.46 7.75 12.46
C ALA A 142 -16.02 7.27 12.21
N VAL A 143 -15.76 6.64 11.06
CA VAL A 143 -14.40 6.21 10.70
C VAL A 143 -13.49 7.40 10.41
N ALA A 144 -13.97 8.45 9.74
CA ALA A 144 -13.19 9.65 9.47
C ALA A 144 -12.75 10.35 10.77
N GLU A 145 -13.67 10.49 11.74
CA GLU A 145 -13.38 11.05 13.07
C GLU A 145 -12.45 10.15 13.88
N ALA A 146 -12.69 8.83 13.88
CA ALA A 146 -11.81 7.88 14.56
C ALA A 146 -10.39 7.83 13.98
N LYS A 147 -10.24 8.11 12.68
CA LYS A 147 -8.94 8.16 12.01
C LYS A 147 -8.18 9.48 12.20
N THR A 148 -8.80 10.48 12.80
CA THR A 148 -8.24 11.83 12.95
C THR A 148 -8.33 12.30 14.40
N LEU A 149 -9.52 12.71 14.84
CA LEU A 149 -9.79 13.28 16.16
C LEU A 149 -9.42 12.35 17.31
N HIS A 150 -9.59 11.04 17.14
CA HIS A 150 -9.18 10.09 18.17
C HIS A 150 -7.65 10.12 18.41
N TYR A 151 -6.86 10.15 17.33
CA TYR A 151 -5.40 10.26 17.46
C TYR A 151 -5.00 11.64 18.00
N GLN A 152 -5.70 12.70 17.60
CA GLN A 152 -5.51 14.05 18.13
C GLN A 152 -5.73 14.10 19.64
N ALA A 153 -6.82 13.52 20.14
CA ALA A 153 -7.14 13.47 21.56
C ALA A 153 -6.08 12.72 22.38
N LEU A 154 -5.37 11.77 21.77
CA LEU A 154 -4.27 11.02 22.37
C LEU A 154 -2.92 11.76 22.33
N GLY A 155 -2.83 12.91 21.66
CA GLY A 155 -1.62 13.71 21.58
C GLY A 155 -0.43 12.93 21.00
N ALA A 156 0.74 13.03 21.64
CA ALA A 156 1.96 12.33 21.20
C ALA A 156 1.78 10.81 21.09
N SER A 157 0.98 10.20 21.96
CA SER A 157 0.70 8.76 21.89
C SER A 157 -0.12 8.40 20.65
N GLY A 158 -1.03 9.28 20.23
CA GLY A 158 -1.80 9.15 19.00
C GLY A 158 -0.90 9.10 17.75
N PHE A 159 0.11 9.97 17.67
CA PHE A 159 1.11 9.94 16.60
C PHE A 159 1.85 8.61 16.50
N ILE A 160 2.26 8.05 17.64
CA ILE A 160 2.93 6.75 17.68
C ILE A 160 1.97 5.66 17.20
N VAL A 161 0.74 5.64 17.72
CA VAL A 161 -0.26 4.62 17.36
C VAL A 161 -0.56 4.64 15.86
N VAL A 162 -0.87 5.82 15.29
CA VAL A 162 -1.20 5.94 13.86
C VAL A 162 -0.01 5.55 12.98
N PHE A 163 1.21 5.92 13.36
CA PHE A 163 2.43 5.56 12.64
C PHE A 163 2.71 4.04 12.68
N ILE A 164 2.60 3.41 13.85
CA ILE A 164 2.80 1.96 14.00
C ILE A 164 1.72 1.18 13.24
N LYS A 165 0.45 1.59 13.35
CA LYS A 165 -0.63 0.99 12.54
C LYS A 165 -0.34 1.11 11.05
N ALA A 166 0.27 2.19 10.60
CA ALA A 166 0.63 2.38 9.21
C ALA A 166 1.81 1.48 8.77
N ILE A 167 2.80 1.24 9.63
CA ILE A 167 3.86 0.25 9.37
C ILE A 167 3.26 -1.13 9.18
N LEU A 168 2.42 -1.55 10.14
CA LEU A 168 1.80 -2.87 10.13
C LEU A 168 0.86 -3.05 8.93
N CYS A 169 0.11 -2.00 8.56
CA CYS A 169 -0.70 -2.00 7.34
C CYS A 169 0.15 -2.30 6.12
N ASN A 170 1.17 -1.47 5.88
CA ASN A 170 1.82 -1.52 4.59
C ASN A 170 2.75 -2.71 4.44
N TRP A 171 3.25 -3.28 5.54
CA TRP A 171 3.91 -4.58 5.49
C TRP A 171 2.99 -5.62 4.81
N MET A 172 1.74 -5.73 5.25
CA MET A 172 0.78 -6.66 4.64
C MET A 172 0.42 -6.28 3.20
N VAL A 173 0.23 -4.99 2.90
CA VAL A 173 -0.11 -4.53 1.54
C VAL A 173 1.00 -4.86 0.55
N THR A 174 2.25 -4.56 0.88
CA THR A 174 3.37 -4.89 0.01
C THR A 174 3.61 -6.38 -0.06
N LEU A 175 3.40 -7.12 1.03
CA LEU A 175 3.45 -8.57 1.00
C LEU A 175 2.39 -9.13 0.04
N GLY A 176 1.17 -8.57 0.00
CA GLY A 176 0.15 -8.91 -0.99
C GLY A 176 0.63 -8.68 -2.43
N ALA A 177 1.26 -7.53 -2.70
CA ALA A 177 1.81 -7.23 -4.03
C ALA A 177 2.92 -8.21 -4.44
N VAL A 178 3.79 -8.59 -3.50
CA VAL A 178 4.85 -9.59 -3.72
C VAL A 178 4.26 -10.99 -3.90
N MET A 179 3.27 -11.37 -3.08
CA MET A 179 2.61 -12.66 -3.14
C MET A 179 1.89 -12.87 -4.48
N ALA A 180 1.40 -11.81 -5.12
CA ALA A 180 0.89 -11.87 -6.49
C ALA A 180 1.94 -12.34 -7.53
N MET A 181 3.23 -12.24 -7.22
CA MET A 181 4.33 -12.68 -8.09
C MET A 181 4.75 -14.14 -7.83
N THR A 182 4.18 -14.79 -6.81
CA THR A 182 4.49 -16.19 -6.44
C THR A 182 3.75 -17.21 -7.29
N SER A 183 2.80 -16.77 -8.12
CA SER A 183 1.99 -17.65 -8.96
C SER A 183 1.84 -17.11 -10.38
N GLN A 184 1.76 -18.02 -11.36
CA GLN A 184 1.45 -17.70 -12.75
C GLN A 184 -0.02 -17.86 -13.10
N SER A 185 -0.83 -18.52 -12.25
CA SER A 185 -2.28 -18.65 -12.48
C SER A 185 -3.03 -17.47 -11.86
N THR A 186 -4.01 -16.92 -12.57
CA THR A 186 -4.82 -15.79 -12.07
C THR A 186 -5.47 -16.12 -10.72
N ILE A 187 -6.08 -17.29 -10.57
CA ILE A 187 -6.68 -17.72 -9.30
C ILE A 187 -5.65 -17.82 -8.18
N GLY A 188 -4.44 -18.31 -8.47
CA GLY A 188 -3.36 -18.38 -7.49
C GLY A 188 -2.93 -16.99 -7.02
N LYS A 189 -2.84 -16.02 -7.94
CA LYS A 189 -2.56 -14.61 -7.59
C LYS A 189 -3.66 -14.02 -6.72
N ILE A 190 -4.93 -14.26 -7.08
CA ILE A 190 -6.09 -13.78 -6.31
C ILE A 190 -6.00 -14.31 -4.87
N ALA A 191 -5.86 -15.62 -4.69
CA ALA A 191 -5.79 -16.23 -3.36
C ALA A 191 -4.58 -15.71 -2.55
N ALA A 192 -3.41 -15.59 -3.19
CA ALA A 192 -2.19 -15.13 -2.54
C ALA A 192 -2.30 -13.67 -2.06
N MET A 193 -2.91 -12.80 -2.86
CA MET A 193 -3.19 -11.41 -2.47
C MET A 193 -4.26 -11.31 -1.37
N TRP A 194 -5.26 -12.21 -1.38
CA TRP A 194 -6.39 -12.14 -0.46
C TRP A 194 -5.96 -12.23 1.01
N LEU A 195 -5.00 -13.11 1.30
CA LEU A 195 -4.55 -13.43 2.65
C LEU A 195 -4.06 -12.19 3.43
N PRO A 196 -2.98 -11.49 3.01
CA PRO A 196 -2.47 -10.36 3.79
C PRO A 196 -3.42 -9.15 3.78
N ILE A 197 -4.19 -8.96 2.71
CA ILE A 197 -5.11 -7.82 2.58
C ILE A 197 -6.30 -7.97 3.54
N LEU A 198 -6.83 -9.19 3.71
CA LEU A 198 -7.83 -9.50 4.72
C LEU A 198 -7.27 -9.21 6.12
N ILE A 199 -6.06 -9.69 6.42
CA ILE A 199 -5.45 -9.59 7.76
C ILE A 199 -5.35 -8.13 8.19
N PHE A 200 -4.75 -7.24 7.37
CA PHE A 200 -4.55 -5.86 7.83
C PHE A 200 -5.88 -5.11 7.98
N PHE A 201 -6.84 -5.38 7.09
CA PHE A 201 -8.13 -4.70 7.13
C PHE A 201 -8.94 -5.15 8.35
N ALA A 202 -8.95 -6.45 8.65
CA ALA A 202 -9.60 -7.01 9.83
C ALA A 202 -9.04 -6.44 11.14
N GLN A 203 -7.75 -6.11 11.17
CA GLN A 203 -7.06 -5.54 12.33
C GLN A 203 -7.21 -4.01 12.44
N GLY A 204 -7.85 -3.35 11.47
CA GLY A 204 -8.08 -1.90 11.51
C GLY A 204 -6.80 -1.07 11.42
N PHE A 205 -5.81 -1.54 10.65
CA PHE A 205 -4.57 -0.79 10.40
C PHE A 205 -4.78 0.39 9.44
N GLU A 206 -3.78 1.27 9.35
CA GLU A 206 -3.89 2.55 8.63
C GLU A 206 -3.27 2.48 7.24
N HIS A 207 -4.10 2.62 6.20
CA HIS A 207 -3.65 2.62 4.80
C HIS A 207 -3.81 4.00 4.18
N ALA A 208 -2.70 4.62 3.78
CA ALA A 208 -2.66 6.00 3.31
C ALA A 208 -3.66 6.26 2.19
N VAL A 209 -3.76 5.35 1.22
CA VAL A 209 -4.62 5.54 0.04
C VAL A 209 -6.10 5.31 0.35
N VAL A 210 -6.44 4.42 1.28
CA VAL A 210 -7.84 4.27 1.73
C VAL A 210 -8.26 5.53 2.49
N ASN A 211 -7.33 6.10 3.27
CA ASN A 211 -7.56 7.33 4.01
C ASN A 211 -7.78 8.55 3.09
N MET A 212 -7.17 8.55 1.89
CA MET A 212 -7.43 9.55 0.83
C MET A 212 -8.83 9.50 0.22
N PHE A 213 -9.61 8.44 0.50
CA PHE A 213 -11.03 8.37 0.18
C PHE A 213 -11.89 8.62 1.42
N VAL A 214 -11.70 7.83 2.48
CA VAL A 214 -12.67 7.73 3.58
C VAL A 214 -12.77 9.03 4.38
N ILE A 215 -11.66 9.74 4.56
CA ILE A 215 -11.65 11.00 5.31
C ILE A 215 -12.32 12.10 4.49
N PRO A 216 -11.97 12.36 3.21
CA PRO A 216 -12.72 13.29 2.38
C PRO A 216 -14.21 12.94 2.24
N ALA A 217 -14.57 11.65 2.13
CA ALA A 217 -15.96 11.23 2.11
C ALA A 217 -16.68 11.56 3.42
N GLY A 218 -16.04 11.32 4.57
CA GLY A 218 -16.57 11.70 5.88
C GLY A 218 -16.76 13.20 6.00
N MET A 219 -15.79 14.01 5.55
CA MET A 219 -15.91 15.47 5.53
C MET A 219 -17.10 15.95 4.69
N LEU A 220 -17.29 15.37 3.49
CA LEU A 220 -18.45 15.67 2.63
C LEU A 220 -19.80 15.28 3.27
N LEU A 221 -19.79 14.27 4.14
CA LEU A 221 -20.96 13.78 4.87
C LEU A 221 -21.19 14.52 6.21
N GLY A 222 -20.32 15.46 6.59
CA GLY A 222 -20.48 16.28 7.79
C GLY A 222 -19.70 15.78 9.03
N ALA A 223 -18.69 14.93 8.86
CA ALA A 223 -17.75 14.62 9.94
C ALA A 223 -17.07 15.89 10.46
N ASN A 224 -16.84 15.98 11.77
CA ASN A 224 -16.20 17.14 12.39
C ASN A 224 -14.66 17.13 12.22
N VAL A 225 -14.21 16.90 11.00
CA VAL A 225 -12.81 16.78 10.62
C VAL A 225 -12.50 17.87 9.61
N ASN A 226 -11.50 18.69 9.88
CA ASN A 226 -11.01 19.65 8.88
C ASN A 226 -9.77 19.11 8.13
N VAL A 227 -9.34 19.83 7.10
CA VAL A 227 -8.17 19.44 6.29
C VAL A 227 -6.89 19.36 7.13
N PHE A 228 -6.72 20.25 8.11
CA PHE A 228 -5.55 20.23 8.99
C PHE A 228 -5.53 18.96 9.86
N ASP A 229 -6.68 18.60 10.43
CA ASP A 229 -6.81 17.38 11.24
C ASP A 229 -6.46 16.13 10.43
N TRP A 230 -6.97 16.06 9.20
CA TRP A 230 -6.66 14.97 8.28
C TRP A 230 -5.16 14.86 8.00
N TRP A 231 -4.51 15.95 7.61
CA TRP A 231 -3.10 15.86 7.19
C TRP A 231 -2.16 15.60 8.36
N ILE A 232 -2.33 16.31 9.47
CA ILE A 232 -1.41 16.23 10.62
C ILE A 232 -1.63 14.96 11.42
N TRP A 233 -2.87 14.62 11.75
CA TRP A 233 -3.16 13.49 12.64
C TRP A 233 -3.35 12.16 11.91
N ASN A 234 -3.38 12.17 10.58
CA ASN A 234 -3.51 10.95 9.78
C ASN A 234 -2.59 10.90 8.56
N GLN A 235 -2.81 11.71 7.53
CA GLN A 235 -2.27 11.43 6.20
C GLN A 235 -0.74 11.40 6.16
N ILE A 236 -0.08 12.36 6.81
CA ILE A 236 1.38 12.44 6.87
C ILE A 236 1.98 11.27 7.65
N PRO A 237 1.63 11.04 8.94
CA PRO A 237 2.22 9.93 9.68
C PRO A 237 1.89 8.56 9.07
N VAL A 238 0.70 8.41 8.46
CA VAL A 238 0.34 7.16 7.76
C VAL A 238 1.19 6.96 6.51
N LEU A 239 1.44 7.99 5.70
CA LEU A 239 2.33 7.88 4.54
C LEU A 239 3.75 7.45 4.95
N PHE A 240 4.33 8.08 5.97
CA PHE A 240 5.65 7.71 6.46
C PHE A 240 5.68 6.30 7.04
N GLY A 241 4.69 5.93 7.85
CA GLY A 241 4.59 4.57 8.38
C GLY A 241 4.43 3.53 7.28
N ASN A 242 3.62 3.83 6.24
CA ASN A 242 3.48 2.95 5.09
C ASN A 242 4.82 2.81 4.32
N ILE A 243 5.58 3.89 4.10
CA ILE A 243 6.92 3.81 3.50
C ILE A 243 7.80 2.85 4.28
N VAL A 244 7.89 3.02 5.60
CA VAL A 244 8.71 2.18 6.49
C VAL A 244 8.26 0.71 6.44
N GLY A 245 6.96 0.45 6.54
CA GLY A 245 6.38 -0.89 6.45
C GLY A 245 6.73 -1.62 5.16
N GLY A 246 6.55 -0.92 4.03
CA GLY A 246 6.81 -1.50 2.71
C GLY A 246 8.29 -1.70 2.42
N LEU A 247 9.09 -0.67 2.65
CA LEU A 247 10.53 -0.67 2.36
C LEU A 247 11.26 -1.68 3.24
N ILE A 248 11.11 -1.61 4.56
CA ILE A 248 11.94 -2.38 5.48
C ILE A 248 11.47 -3.84 5.56
N PHE A 249 10.19 -4.05 5.89
CA PHE A 249 9.70 -5.39 6.26
C PHE A 249 9.36 -6.28 5.06
N THR A 250 9.14 -5.70 3.88
CA THR A 250 8.92 -6.46 2.65
C THR A 250 10.09 -6.31 1.68
N GLY A 251 10.37 -5.10 1.21
CA GLY A 251 11.40 -4.86 0.19
C GLY A 251 12.78 -5.36 0.61
N LEU A 252 13.37 -4.71 1.63
CA LEU A 252 14.73 -5.00 2.10
C LEU A 252 14.84 -6.37 2.77
N ALA A 253 13.85 -6.78 3.57
CA ALA A 253 13.87 -8.07 4.25
C ALA A 253 13.91 -9.26 3.25
N LEU A 254 13.08 -9.23 2.20
CA LEU A 254 13.07 -10.29 1.19
C LEU A 254 14.30 -10.18 0.26
N TYR A 255 14.68 -8.98 -0.13
CA TYR A 255 15.85 -8.77 -0.98
C TYR A 255 17.15 -9.26 -0.32
N SER A 256 17.39 -8.92 0.94
CA SER A 256 18.62 -9.28 1.67
C SER A 256 18.80 -10.78 1.91
N THR A 257 17.71 -11.55 1.93
CA THR A 257 17.74 -13.00 2.24
C THR A 257 17.76 -13.88 1.00
N TYR A 258 17.22 -13.40 -0.13
CA TYR A 258 17.09 -14.19 -1.36
C TYR A 258 17.98 -13.70 -2.50
N GLN A 259 18.61 -12.53 -2.38
CA GLN A 259 19.59 -12.10 -3.37
C GLN A 259 20.92 -12.84 -3.17
N THR A 260 21.28 -13.67 -4.15
CA THR A 260 22.66 -14.14 -4.27
C THR A 260 23.51 -13.02 -4.85
N LEU A 261 24.57 -12.60 -4.14
CA LEU A 261 25.62 -11.75 -4.69
C LEU A 261 25.96 -12.19 -6.13
N PRO A 262 26.13 -11.26 -7.08
CA PRO A 262 26.54 -11.60 -8.43
C PRO A 262 27.76 -12.52 -8.39
N LYS A 263 27.82 -13.57 -9.22
CA LYS A 263 28.94 -14.53 -9.26
C LYS A 263 30.32 -13.83 -9.25
N ASN A 264 30.44 -12.69 -9.93
CA ASN A 264 31.66 -11.89 -9.98
C ASN A 264 32.07 -11.31 -8.63
N GLN A 265 31.12 -10.92 -7.77
CA GLN A 265 31.42 -10.47 -6.40
C GLN A 265 31.69 -11.63 -5.45
N LEU A 266 31.08 -12.80 -5.69
CA LEU A 266 31.39 -14.01 -4.94
C LEU A 266 32.81 -14.52 -5.27
N GLU A 267 33.22 -14.45 -6.54
CA GLU A 267 34.61 -14.73 -6.95
C GLU A 267 35.58 -13.70 -6.40
N LEU A 268 35.28 -12.40 -6.46
CA LEU A 268 36.09 -11.36 -5.82
C LEU A 268 36.19 -11.52 -4.30
N ALA A 269 35.11 -11.91 -3.62
CA ALA A 269 35.10 -12.17 -2.19
C ALA A 269 35.92 -13.43 -1.84
N LYS A 270 35.81 -14.49 -2.65
CA LYS A 270 36.63 -15.71 -2.53
C LYS A 270 38.11 -15.43 -2.80
N LEU A 271 38.43 -14.59 -3.80
CA LEU A 271 39.80 -14.17 -4.12
C LEU A 271 40.40 -13.32 -3.00
N LYS A 272 39.65 -12.34 -2.47
CA LYS A 272 40.08 -11.54 -1.31
C LYS A 272 40.30 -12.40 -0.07
N HIS A 273 39.42 -13.37 0.18
CA HIS A 273 39.58 -14.30 1.31
C HIS A 273 40.78 -15.24 1.12
N LYS A 274 41.06 -15.69 -0.10
CA LYS A 274 42.22 -16.54 -0.40
C LYS A 274 43.54 -15.77 -0.25
N ASN A 275 43.59 -14.53 -0.71
CA ASN A 275 44.78 -13.68 -0.60
C ASN A 275 45.10 -13.31 0.85
N ASN A 276 44.08 -13.06 1.68
CA ASN A 276 44.27 -12.84 3.11
C ASN A 276 44.78 -14.07 3.87
N ILE A 277 44.44 -15.29 3.43
CA ILE A 277 44.99 -16.52 4.06
C ILE A 277 46.46 -16.69 3.67
N SER A 278 46.82 -16.46 2.40
CA SER A 278 48.21 -16.58 1.95
C SER A 278 49.16 -15.54 2.53
N GLU A 279 48.67 -14.35 2.89
CA GLU A 279 49.48 -13.33 3.59
C GLU A 279 49.69 -13.67 5.08
N VAL A 280 48.79 -14.45 5.69
CA VAL A 280 48.88 -14.86 7.10
C VAL A 280 49.71 -16.14 7.26
N GLU A 281 49.73 -17.03 6.27
CA GLU A 281 50.55 -18.27 6.26
C GLU A 281 51.98 -18.05 5.71
N GLY A 282 52.30 -16.84 5.24
CA GLY A 282 53.60 -16.46 4.66
C GLY A 282 54.59 -15.79 5.64
N VAL A 283 54.37 -15.87 6.95
CA VAL A 283 55.28 -15.38 8.00
C VAL A 283 55.78 -16.53 8.87
#